data_AF-A0A353CPP7-F1
#
_entry.id   AF-A0A353CPP7-F1
#
_cell.length_a   1.000
_cell.length_b   1.000
_cell.length_c   1.000
_cell.angle_alpha   90.00
_cell.angle_beta   90.00
_cell.angle_gamma   90.00
#
_symmetry.space_group_name_H-M   'P 1'
#
loop_
_entity.id
_entity.type
_entity.pdbx_description
1 polymer ?
#
loop_
_entity_poly.entity_id
_entity_poly.type
_entity_poly.pdbx_seq_one_letter_code
_entity_poly.pdbx_strand_id
1 'polypeptide(L)' 'TGVAGPAGGTPEKPVGTVFFGVCGPRGVTTHKAAFRGTRDFIRLSSANRLFDLLGKIIE' A
#
# COMPACT_ATOMS: atom_id res chain seq x y z
N THR A 1 2.91 -1.46 -4.91
CA THR A 1 4.18 -0.73 -5.18
C THR A 1 4.26 0.52 -4.33
N GLY A 2 5.43 0.94 -3.85
CA GLY A 2 5.52 2.13 -2.99
C GLY A 2 6.93 2.50 -2.58
N VAL A 3 7.07 3.59 -1.82
CA VAL A 3 8.35 4.09 -1.27
C VAL A 3 8.37 3.87 0.24
N ALA A 4 9.09 2.87 0.71
CA ALA A 4 9.20 2.60 2.16
C ALA A 4 10.23 3.49 2.88
N GLY A 5 11.10 4.18 2.16
CA GLY A 5 12.12 5.04 2.75
C GLY A 5 13.38 4.30 3.22
N PRO A 6 14.28 4.98 3.96
CA PRO A 6 14.16 6.38 4.38
C PRO A 6 14.35 7.39 3.23
N ALA A 7 14.96 6.98 2.11
CA ALA A 7 15.15 7.80 0.91
C ALA A 7 14.21 7.39 -0.24
N GLY A 8 14.26 8.12 -1.35
CA GLY A 8 13.52 7.81 -2.58
C GLY A 8 12.11 8.39 -2.66
N GLY A 9 11.72 9.22 -1.68
CA GLY A 9 10.49 10.02 -1.78
C GLY A 9 10.73 11.32 -2.54
N THR A 10 9.68 11.83 -3.18
CA THR A 10 9.62 13.17 -3.78
C THR A 10 8.45 13.95 -3.18
N PRO A 11 8.33 15.27 -3.42
CA PRO A 11 7.14 16.02 -3.01
C PRO A 11 5.82 15.42 -3.55
N GLU A 12 5.84 14.88 -4.77
CA GLU A 12 4.69 14.28 -5.43
C GLU A 12 4.43 12.83 -4.96
N LYS A 13 5.49 12.12 -4.56
CA LYS A 13 5.43 10.74 -4.04
C LYS A 13 6.29 10.60 -2.79
N PRO A 14 5.82 11.07 -1.62
CA PRO A 14 6.59 11.03 -0.39
C PRO A 14 6.89 9.60 0.09
N VAL A 15 7.91 9.46 0.94
CA VAL A 15 8.14 8.24 1.73
C VAL A 15 6.86 7.87 2.49
N GLY A 16 6.51 6.59 2.47
CA GLY A 16 5.25 6.07 3.00
C GLY A 16 4.15 5.91 1.95
N THR A 17 4.30 6.46 0.74
CA THR A 17 3.31 6.31 -0.33
C THR A 17 3.33 4.91 -0.92
N VAL A 18 2.19 4.22 -0.86
CA VAL A 18 2.01 2.87 -1.38
C VAL A 18 0.71 2.78 -2.18
N PHE A 19 0.80 2.20 -3.37
CA PHE A 19 -0.31 1.88 -4.25
C PHE A 19 -0.55 0.36 -4.26
N PHE A 20 -1.80 -0.03 -4.19
CA PHE A 20 -2.29 -1.40 -4.27
C PHE A 20 -3.20 -1.53 -5.48
N GLY A 21 -3.08 -2.64 -6.20
CA GLY A 21 -4.07 -3.07 -7.18
C GLY A 21 -4.52 -4.47 -6.77
N VAL A 22 -5.83 -4.68 -6.67
CA VAL A 22 -6.40 -5.97 -6.31
C VAL A 22 -7.44 -6.34 -7.36
N CYS A 23 -7.34 -7.57 -7.88
CA CYS A 23 -8.20 -8.11 -8.91
C CYS A 23 -8.95 -9.32 -8.33
N GLY A 24 -10.25 -9.38 -8.57
CA GLY A 24 -11.09 -10.51 -8.20
C GLY A 24 -12.28 -10.68 -9.17
N PRO A 25 -13.21 -11.60 -8.87
CA PRO A 25 -14.32 -11.92 -9.77
C PRO A 25 -15.23 -10.73 -10.11
N ARG A 26 -15.29 -9.73 -9.22
CA ARG A 26 -16.09 -8.50 -9.41
C ARG A 26 -15.33 -7.36 -10.09
N GLY A 27 -14.11 -7.62 -10.56
CA GLY A 27 -13.27 -6.64 -11.28
C GLY A 27 -12.01 -6.24 -10.51
N VAL A 28 -11.47 -5.07 -10.88
CA VAL A 28 -10.19 -4.55 -10.38
C VAL A 28 -10.44 -3.28 -9.58
N THR A 29 -9.82 -3.18 -8.41
CA THR A 29 -9.78 -1.94 -7.62
C THR A 29 -8.34 -1.50 -7.38
N THR A 30 -8.14 -0.19 -7.30
CA THR A 30 -6.84 0.41 -6.96
C THR A 30 -6.99 1.27 -5.71
N HIS A 31 -5.98 1.22 -4.85
CA HIS A 31 -5.97 1.93 -3.57
C HIS A 31 -4.63 2.63 -3.38
N LYS A 32 -4.66 3.85 -2.87
CA LYS A 32 -3.46 4.59 -2.43
C LYS A 32 -3.49 4.72 -0.90
N ALA A 33 -2.37 4.46 -0.26
CA ALA A 33 -2.17 4.68 1.17
C ALA A 33 -0.91 5.49 1.43
N ALA A 34 -0.89 6.20 2.54
CA ALA A 34 0.27 6.90 3.06
C ALA A 34 0.54 6.41 4.50
N PHE A 35 1.66 5.72 4.70
CA PHE A 35 2.08 5.23 6.00
C PHE A 35 3.16 6.13 6.59
N ARG A 36 3.21 6.24 7.92
CA ARG A 36 4.26 6.97 8.65
C ARG A 36 5.01 6.01 9.55
N GLY A 37 6.33 6.10 9.58
CA GLY A 37 7.18 5.28 10.43
C GLY A 37 8.47 4.85 9.74
N THR A 38 9.13 3.84 10.32
CA THR A 38 10.34 3.26 9.77
C THR A 38 10.06 2.48 8.48
N ARG A 39 11.12 2.19 7.72
CA ARG A 39 11.02 1.36 6.50
C ARG A 39 10.33 0.02 6.77
N ASP A 40 10.66 -0.63 7.88
CA ASP A 40 10.07 -1.91 8.24
C ASP A 40 8.62 -1.79 8.66
N PHE A 41 8.27 -0.75 9.42
CA PHE A 41 6.88 -0.46 9.78
C PHE A 41 6.01 -0.22 8.53
N ILE A 42 6.53 0.54 7.56
CA ILE A 42 5.81 0.82 6.30
C ILE A 42 5.61 -0.47 5.50
N ARG A 43 6.62 -1.34 5.43
CA ARG A 43 6.50 -2.64 4.73
C ARG A 43 5.46 -3.54 5.38
N LEU A 44 5.50 -3.69 6.71
CA LEU A 44 4.54 -4.52 7.46
C LEU A 44 3.12 -3.97 7.33
N SER A 45 2.95 -2.67 7.50
CA SER A 45 1.64 -2.00 7.35
C SER A 45 1.08 -2.16 5.93
N SER A 46 1.96 -2.13 4.92
CA SER A 46 1.56 -2.37 3.53
C SER A 46 1.06 -3.78 3.31
N ALA A 47 1.74 -4.79 3.86
CA ALA A 47 1.31 -6.18 3.77
C ALA A 47 -0.05 -6.38 4.45
N ASN A 48 -0.22 -5.88 5.67
CA ASN A 48 -1.48 -5.96 6.40
C ASN A 48 -2.63 -5.24 5.67
N ARG A 49 -2.36 -4.07 5.07
CA ARG A 49 -3.36 -3.35 4.26
C ARG A 49 -3.81 -4.16 3.06
N LEU A 50 -2.91 -4.90 2.39
CA LEU A 50 -3.27 -5.76 1.26
C LEU A 50 -4.18 -6.91 1.70
N PHE A 51 -3.92 -7.53 2.85
CA PHE A 51 -4.79 -8.58 3.39
C PHE A 51 -6.21 -8.06 3.70
N ASP A 52 -6.34 -6.87 4.30
CA ASP A 52 -7.65 -6.23 4.51
C ASP A 52 -8.38 -5.97 3.18
N LEU A 53 -7.66 -5.53 2.14
CA LEU A 53 -8.24 -5.33 0.80
C LEU A 53 -8.69 -6.65 0.16
N LEU A 54 -7.90 -7.72 0.31
CA LEU A 54 -8.25 -9.04 -0.21
C LEU A 54 -9.50 -9.59 0.47
N GLY A 55 -9.62 -9.46 1.79
CA GLY A 55 -10.80 -9.89 2.54
C GLY A 55 -12.09 -9.30 1.97
N LYS A 56 -12.09 -8.00 1.68
CA LYS A 56 -13.23 -7.27 1.10
C LYS A 56 -13.62 -7.68 -0.33
N ILE A 57 -12.74 -8.38 -1.03
CA ILE A 57 -12.96 -8.82 -2.41
C ILE A 57 -13.35 -10.31 -2.47
N ILE A 58 -12.98 -11.08 -1.45
CA ILE A 58 -13.32 -12.50 -1.34
C ILE A 58 -14.70 -12.70 -0.70
N GLU A 59 -15.10 -11.85 0.26
CA GLU A 59 -16.50 -11.72 0.70
C GLU A 59 -17.41 -11.24 -0.44
#